data_AF-A0A258QQP0-F1
#
_entry.id   AF-A0A258QQP0-F1
#
_cell.length_a   1.000
_cell.length_b   1.000
_cell.length_c   1.000
_cell.angle_alpha   90.00
_cell.angle_beta   90.00
_cell.angle_gamma   90.00
#
_symmetry.space_group_name_H-M   'P 1'
#
loop_
_entity.id
_entity.type
_entity.pdbx_description
1 polymer ?
#
loop_
_entity_poly.entity_id
_entity_poly.type
_entity_poly.pdbx_seq_one_letter_code
_entity_poly.pdbx_strand_id
1 'polypeptide(L)'
;VNQFIAYGHYGSLVKGGSFLPNDRLHKNSYTLGFPAIEHRYKVLGGVPVELPEERKFDLARALIDVFGVKYISHPRLENLVNLNKMTAKDFLVGKAEADAFTNKEFVKLHQSTLRKADIMANIFERLSDGSIKTNAKWKDIYGLSMESVVGYIKQHWIISALSTISVIIGFVAKLQGFF
;
A
#
# COMPACT_ATOMS: atom_id res chain seq x y z
N VAL A 1 -9.70 6.27 -13.91
CA VAL A 1 -10.72 5.20 -14.10
C VAL A 1 -10.13 3.93 -14.72
N ASN A 2 -9.43 3.98 -15.86
CA ASN A 2 -8.84 2.78 -16.49
C ASN A 2 -7.71 2.09 -15.71
N GLN A 3 -7.04 2.78 -14.78
CA GLN A 3 -5.99 2.18 -13.96
C GLN A 3 -6.54 1.37 -12.78
N PHE A 4 -7.74 1.71 -12.29
CA PHE A 4 -8.40 1.02 -11.17
C PHE A 4 -9.01 -0.33 -11.58
N ILE A 5 -9.51 -0.44 -12.83
CA ILE A 5 -9.97 -1.72 -13.39
C ILE A 5 -8.81 -2.69 -13.58
N ALA A 6 -7.62 -2.19 -13.92
CA ALA A 6 -6.42 -3.03 -13.98
C ALA A 6 -6.09 -3.60 -12.59
N TYR A 7 -6.17 -2.81 -11.51
CA TYR A 7 -5.88 -3.29 -10.15
C TYR A 7 -6.92 -4.26 -9.58
N GLY A 8 -8.21 -4.10 -9.94
CA GLY A 8 -9.24 -5.10 -9.64
C GLY A 8 -8.96 -6.46 -10.30
N HIS A 9 -8.22 -6.47 -11.40
CA HIS A 9 -7.83 -7.67 -12.15
C HIS A 9 -6.43 -8.20 -11.76
N TYR A 10 -5.58 -7.40 -11.11
CA TYR A 10 -4.25 -7.80 -10.61
C TYR A 10 -4.29 -8.76 -9.41
N GLY A 11 -5.45 -8.90 -8.73
CA GLY A 11 -5.68 -9.97 -7.76
C GLY A 11 -5.52 -11.39 -8.34
N SER A 12 -5.54 -11.52 -9.67
CA SER A 12 -5.35 -12.78 -10.39
C SER A 12 -3.90 -13.09 -10.79
N LEU A 13 -2.99 -12.12 -10.73
CA LEU A 13 -1.64 -12.24 -11.34
C LEU A 13 -0.49 -12.40 -10.34
N VAL A 14 -0.75 -12.34 -9.03
CA VAL A 14 0.23 -12.73 -8.01
C VAL A 14 0.14 -14.25 -7.78
N LYS A 15 0.45 -15.03 -8.83
CA LYS A 15 0.74 -16.46 -8.69
C LYS A 15 2.16 -16.61 -8.15
N GLY A 16 2.30 -16.84 -6.84
CA GLY A 16 3.59 -17.29 -6.28
C GLY A 16 3.88 -16.93 -4.82
N GLY A 17 3.10 -16.04 -4.20
CA GLY A 17 3.18 -15.80 -2.75
C GLY A 17 2.13 -16.62 -2.03
N SER A 18 2.54 -17.55 -1.17
CA SER A 18 1.63 -18.28 -0.29
C SER A 18 0.78 -17.29 0.52
N PHE A 19 -0.51 -17.23 0.18
CA PHE A 19 -1.53 -16.55 0.94
C PHE A 19 -1.60 -17.23 2.33
N LEU A 20 -0.89 -16.69 3.31
CA LEU A 20 -0.91 -17.21 4.67
C LEU A 20 -2.33 -16.99 5.24
N PRO A 21 -3.07 -18.05 5.62
CA PRO A 21 -4.48 -17.95 6.05
C PRO A 21 -4.72 -17.17 7.36
N ASN A 22 -3.65 -16.80 8.09
CA ASN A 22 -3.71 -16.30 9.46
C ASN A 22 -3.51 -14.78 9.61
N ASP A 23 -3.26 -14.03 8.54
CA ASP A 23 -3.08 -12.56 8.60
C ASP A 23 -4.42 -11.82 8.54
N ARG A 24 -5.40 -12.21 9.38
CA ARG A 24 -6.76 -11.64 9.39
C ARG A 24 -6.76 -10.11 9.62
N LEU A 25 -6.75 -9.39 8.49
CA LEU A 25 -7.59 -8.27 8.08
C LEU A 25 -7.73 -7.12 9.09
N HIS A 26 -6.98 -6.04 8.89
CA HIS A 26 -7.20 -4.80 9.64
C HIS A 26 -8.63 -4.28 9.41
N LYS A 27 -9.18 -4.40 8.19
CA LYS A 27 -10.59 -4.10 7.91
C LYS A 27 -11.62 -4.90 8.74
N ASN A 28 -11.28 -6.14 9.13
CA ASN A 28 -12.16 -7.00 9.94
C ASN A 28 -11.73 -7.03 11.41
N SER A 29 -10.88 -6.10 11.84
CA SER A 29 -10.50 -5.97 13.23
C SER A 29 -11.71 -5.68 14.11
N TYR A 30 -11.85 -6.43 15.20
CA TYR A 30 -12.90 -6.25 16.20
C TYR A 30 -12.74 -4.96 17.02
N THR A 31 -11.55 -4.34 17.01
CA THR A 31 -11.27 -3.09 17.75
C THR A 31 -11.32 -1.84 16.89
N LEU A 32 -10.97 -1.92 15.61
CA LEU A 32 -10.78 -0.74 14.74
C LEU A 32 -11.37 -0.88 13.34
N GLY A 33 -11.79 -2.08 12.93
CA GLY A 33 -12.34 -2.33 11.60
C GLY A 33 -13.82 -1.98 11.46
N PHE A 34 -14.41 -2.32 10.31
CA PHE A 34 -15.84 -2.11 10.04
C PHE A 34 -16.75 -2.73 11.11
N PRO A 35 -16.53 -3.98 11.57
CA PRO A 35 -17.36 -4.57 12.62
C PRO A 35 -17.32 -3.81 13.94
N ALA A 36 -16.17 -3.20 14.28
CA ALA A 36 -16.01 -2.42 15.49
C ALA A 36 -16.85 -1.13 15.44
N ILE A 37 -16.88 -0.48 14.28
CA ILE A 37 -17.68 0.73 14.04
C ILE A 37 -19.17 0.39 14.10
N GLU A 38 -19.59 -0.69 13.44
CA GLU A 38 -20.97 -1.17 13.47
C GLU A 38 -21.43 -1.49 14.89
N HIS A 39 -20.60 -2.19 15.68
CA HIS A 39 -20.88 -2.51 17.08
C HIS A 39 -20.99 -1.23 17.93
N ARG A 40 -20.06 -0.29 17.79
CA ARG A 40 -20.11 0.99 18.52
C ARG A 40 -21.37 1.78 18.20
N TYR A 41 -21.79 1.79 16.94
CA TYR A 41 -23.02 2.47 16.55
C TYR A 41 -24.27 1.79 17.12
N LYS A 42 -24.32 0.45 17.14
CA LYS A 42 -25.37 -0.33 17.81
C LYS A 42 -25.46 0.00 19.31
N VAL A 43 -24.32 0.06 20.00
CA VAL A 43 -24.27 0.41 21.44
C VAL A 43 -24.81 1.81 21.72
N LEU A 44 -24.66 2.73 20.77
CA LEU A 44 -25.21 4.09 20.85
C LEU A 44 -26.71 4.17 20.45
N GLY A 45 -27.37 3.03 20.21
CA GLY A 45 -28.78 2.95 19.84
C GLY A 45 -29.06 3.13 18.35
N GLY A 46 -28.02 3.16 17.51
CA GLY A 46 -28.15 3.26 16.05
C GLY A 46 -28.39 1.91 15.36
N VAL A 47 -28.86 1.98 14.11
CA VAL A 47 -28.99 0.82 13.21
C VAL A 47 -27.89 0.92 12.15
N PRO A 48 -26.82 0.10 12.22
CA PRO A 48 -25.73 0.20 11.26
C PRO A 48 -26.15 -0.24 9.87
N VAL A 49 -25.54 0.40 8.88
CA VAL A 49 -25.64 0.00 7.49
C VAL A 49 -24.62 -1.11 7.25
N GLU A 50 -25.10 -2.28 6.84
CA GLU A 50 -24.20 -3.36 6.41
C GLU A 50 -23.62 -3.03 5.03
N LEU A 51 -22.30 -2.90 4.98
CA LEU A 51 -21.58 -2.69 3.73
C LEU A 51 -21.24 -4.05 3.09
N PRO A 52 -21.52 -4.26 1.79
CA PRO A 52 -21.03 -5.42 1.06
C PRO A 52 -19.50 -5.52 1.16
N GLU A 53 -18.97 -6.74 1.27
CA GLU A 53 -17.52 -6.97 1.43
C GLU A 53 -16.68 -6.35 0.31
N GLU A 54 -17.20 -6.35 -0.91
CA GLU A 54 -16.59 -5.75 -2.11
C GLU A 54 -16.36 -4.23 -1.97
N ARG A 55 -17.14 -3.56 -1.10
CA ARG A 55 -17.03 -2.13 -0.84
C ARG A 55 -16.14 -1.81 0.37
N LYS A 56 -15.67 -2.82 1.10
CA LYS A 56 -14.78 -2.65 2.25
C LYS A 56 -13.33 -2.63 1.79
N PHE A 57 -12.73 -1.44 1.80
CA PHE A 57 -11.34 -1.24 1.38
C PHE A 57 -10.38 -1.17 2.58
N ASP A 58 -9.24 -1.88 2.49
CA ASP A 58 -8.16 -1.84 3.48
C ASP A 58 -6.96 -1.10 2.89
N LEU A 59 -6.84 0.19 3.20
CA LEU A 59 -5.78 1.04 2.67
C LEU A 59 -4.38 0.60 3.12
N ALA A 60 -4.24 0.14 4.36
CA ALA A 60 -2.95 -0.29 4.88
C ALA A 60 -2.45 -1.53 4.13
N ARG A 61 -3.36 -2.47 3.83
CA ARG A 61 -3.04 -3.65 3.04
C ARG A 61 -2.74 -3.30 1.58
N ALA A 62 -3.54 -2.43 0.96
CA ALA A 62 -3.29 -1.99 -0.41
C ALA A 62 -1.88 -1.38 -0.59
N LEU A 63 -1.40 -0.58 0.37
CA LEU A 63 -0.04 -0.06 0.34
C LEU A 63 1.03 -1.15 0.42
N ILE A 64 0.83 -2.17 1.25
CA ILE A 64 1.76 -3.31 1.37
C ILE A 64 1.76 -4.15 0.09
N ASP A 65 0.59 -4.41 -0.49
CA ASP A 65 0.47 -5.22 -1.70
C ASP A 65 1.11 -4.52 -2.90
N VAL A 66 1.04 -3.18 -2.97
CA VAL A 66 1.65 -2.39 -4.06
C VAL A 66 3.15 -2.18 -3.86
N PHE A 67 3.62 -1.90 -2.63
CA PHE A 67 5.00 -1.45 -2.38
C PHE A 67 5.85 -2.40 -1.53
N GLY A 68 5.29 -3.51 -1.07
CA GLY A 68 5.90 -4.43 -0.13
C GLY A 68 5.87 -3.94 1.32
N VAL A 69 6.17 -4.84 2.27
CA VAL A 69 6.11 -4.57 3.72
C VAL A 69 7.06 -3.43 4.15
N LYS A 70 8.15 -3.24 3.41
CA LYS A 70 9.20 -2.24 3.69
C LYS A 70 8.96 -0.88 3.04
N TYR A 71 7.77 -0.64 2.49
CA TYR A 71 7.45 0.63 1.82
C TYR A 71 7.67 1.86 2.69
N ILE A 72 7.51 1.71 4.01
CA ILE A 72 7.86 2.76 4.96
C ILE A 72 8.13 2.20 6.37
N SER A 73 8.97 2.90 7.13
CA SER A 73 9.28 2.56 8.53
C SER A 73 8.10 2.82 9.46
N HIS A 74 8.03 2.08 10.57
CA HIS A 74 7.13 2.42 11.67
C HIS A 74 7.59 3.68 12.41
N PRO A 75 6.69 4.53 12.91
CA PRO A 75 5.23 4.55 12.71
C PRO A 75 4.86 4.96 11.26
N ARG A 76 4.02 4.15 10.61
CA ARG A 76 3.85 4.23 9.14
C ARG A 76 3.14 5.49 8.68
N LEU A 77 2.05 5.87 9.34
CA LEU A 77 1.23 7.03 8.92
C LEU A 77 2.03 8.33 9.02
N GLU A 78 2.69 8.57 10.15
CA GLU A 78 3.51 9.76 10.40
C GLU A 78 4.67 9.86 9.41
N ASN A 79 5.39 8.75 9.22
CA ASN A 79 6.50 8.73 8.26
C ASN A 79 6.01 8.98 6.83
N LEU A 80 4.83 8.47 6.47
CA LEU A 80 4.26 8.64 5.13
C LEU A 80 3.85 10.08 4.88
N VAL A 81 3.21 10.71 5.87
CA VAL A 81 2.88 12.14 5.88
C VAL A 81 4.13 12.99 5.70
N ASN A 82 5.17 12.71 6.48
CA ASN A 82 6.44 13.44 6.42
C ASN A 82 7.12 13.30 5.06
N LEU A 83 7.24 12.07 4.56
CA LEU A 83 7.88 11.77 3.27
C LEU A 83 7.16 12.44 2.10
N ASN A 84 5.83 12.48 2.16
CA ASN A 84 4.98 13.05 1.11
C ASN A 84 4.70 14.55 1.29
N LYS A 85 5.30 15.18 2.31
CA LYS A 85 5.10 16.59 2.68
C LYS A 85 3.62 16.96 2.81
N MET A 86 2.82 16.05 3.37
CA MET A 86 1.41 16.28 3.64
C MET A 86 1.25 17.23 4.84
N THR A 87 0.20 18.04 4.86
CA THR A 87 -0.07 18.93 5.98
C THR A 87 -0.51 18.13 7.20
N ALA A 88 0.26 18.21 8.29
CA ALA A 88 -0.03 17.55 9.56
C ALA A 88 -0.60 18.51 10.63
N LYS A 89 -1.17 19.64 10.21
CA LYS A 89 -1.74 20.63 11.14
C LYS A 89 -2.84 19.98 11.99
N ASP A 90 -2.75 20.12 13.30
CA ASP A 90 -3.69 19.57 14.29
C ASP A 90 -3.67 18.03 14.40
N PHE A 91 -2.69 17.35 13.79
CA PHE A 91 -2.51 15.91 13.93
C PHE A 91 -1.90 15.57 15.29
N LEU A 92 -2.69 14.93 16.16
CA LEU A 92 -2.24 14.45 17.46
C LEU A 92 -1.81 12.98 17.39
N VAL A 93 -0.68 12.67 18.01
CA VAL A 93 -0.13 11.30 18.18
C VAL A 93 -0.35 10.81 19.60
N GLY A 94 -0.31 9.47 19.77
CA GLY A 94 -0.73 8.72 20.97
C GLY A 94 -0.68 9.45 22.32
N LYS A 95 0.49 9.96 22.74
CA LYS A 95 0.60 10.68 24.02
C LYS A 95 -0.18 11.99 24.05
N ALA A 96 0.00 12.83 23.03
CA ALA A 96 -0.70 14.12 22.94
C ALA A 96 -2.22 13.96 22.83
N GLU A 97 -2.67 12.87 22.20
CA GLU A 97 -4.09 12.53 22.11
C GLU A 97 -4.66 12.09 23.48
N ALA A 98 -3.92 11.27 24.23
CA ALA A 98 -4.28 10.88 25.59
C ALA A 98 -4.31 12.08 26.57
N ASP A 99 -3.32 12.97 26.46
CA ASP A 99 -3.25 14.20 27.26
C ASP A 99 -4.44 15.12 26.94
N ALA A 100 -4.75 15.34 25.65
CA ALA A 100 -5.91 16.12 25.22
C ALA A 100 -7.24 15.53 25.71
N PHE A 101 -7.37 14.20 25.73
CA PHE A 101 -8.53 13.52 26.29
C PHE A 101 -8.66 13.75 27.81
N THR A 102 -7.57 13.59 28.55
CA THR A 102 -7.54 13.80 30.01
C THR A 102 -7.89 15.24 30.37
N ASN A 103 -7.40 16.19 29.58
CA ASN A 103 -7.65 17.62 29.74
C ASN A 103 -9.01 18.08 29.18
N LYS A 104 -9.86 17.16 28.70
CA LYS A 104 -11.19 17.43 28.12
C LYS A 104 -11.15 18.38 26.92
N GLU A 105 -10.06 18.38 26.17
CA GLU A 105 -9.85 19.21 24.98
C GLU A 105 -10.51 18.57 23.73
N PHE A 106 -11.82 18.32 23.80
CA PHE A 106 -12.56 17.57 22.77
C PHE A 106 -12.51 18.21 21.38
N VAL A 107 -12.40 19.54 21.31
CA VAL A 107 -12.24 20.27 20.04
C VAL A 107 -10.94 19.86 19.35
N LYS A 108 -9.83 19.73 20.09
CA LYS A 108 -8.54 19.31 19.52
C LYS A 108 -8.58 17.85 19.07
N LEU A 109 -9.23 16.98 19.82
CA LEU A 109 -9.44 15.58 19.43
C LEU A 109 -10.28 15.47 18.14
N HIS A 110 -11.34 16.26 18.03
CA HIS A 110 -12.18 16.30 16.84
C HIS A 110 -11.39 16.78 15.62
N GLN A 111 -10.62 17.87 15.76
CA GLN A 111 -9.74 18.39 14.70
C GLN A 111 -8.69 17.37 14.26
N SER A 112 -8.06 16.68 15.22
CA SER A 112 -7.11 15.59 14.93
C SER A 112 -7.77 14.43 14.19
N THR A 113 -9.00 14.07 14.56
CA THR A 113 -9.77 13.01 13.89
C THR A 113 -10.07 13.37 12.43
N LEU A 114 -10.54 14.60 12.18
CA LEU A 114 -10.76 15.10 10.82
C LEU A 114 -9.45 15.10 10.02
N ARG A 115 -8.36 15.58 10.62
CA ARG A 115 -7.04 15.57 9.97
C ARG A 115 -6.58 14.17 9.60
N LYS A 116 -6.81 13.16 10.45
CA LYS A 116 -6.48 11.75 10.15
C LYS A 116 -7.30 11.23 8.96
N ALA A 117 -8.59 11.56 8.89
CA ALA A 117 -9.44 11.19 7.77
C ALA A 117 -8.96 11.86 6.46
N ASP A 118 -8.63 13.15 6.49
CA ASP A 118 -8.09 13.89 5.35
C ASP A 118 -6.77 13.29 4.85
N ILE A 119 -5.87 12.93 5.78
CA ILE A 119 -4.60 12.28 5.45
C ILE A 119 -4.86 10.93 4.74
N MET A 120 -5.80 10.12 5.25
CA MET A 120 -6.16 8.84 4.63
C MET A 120 -6.71 9.03 3.22
N ALA A 121 -7.57 10.04 3.01
CA ALA A 121 -8.08 10.39 1.67
C ALA A 121 -6.94 10.81 0.73
N ASN A 122 -6.03 11.68 1.18
CA ASN A 122 -4.90 12.13 0.37
C ASN A 122 -3.95 10.97 0.00
N ILE A 123 -3.70 10.06 0.94
CA ILE A 123 -2.91 8.84 0.68
C ILE A 123 -3.61 7.98 -0.38
N PHE A 124 -4.93 7.80 -0.28
CA PHE A 124 -5.70 7.02 -1.24
C PHE A 124 -5.68 7.64 -2.63
N GLU A 125 -5.86 8.95 -2.76
CA GLU A 125 -5.75 9.68 -4.03
C GLU A 125 -4.36 9.51 -4.66
N ARG A 126 -3.29 9.74 -3.88
CA ARG A 126 -1.92 9.57 -4.39
C ARG A 126 -1.57 8.12 -4.73
N LEU A 127 -2.17 7.15 -4.03
CA LEU A 127 -2.05 5.75 -4.35
C LEU A 127 -2.75 5.44 -5.70
N SER A 128 -3.96 5.96 -5.89
CA SER A 128 -4.73 5.85 -7.13
C SER A 128 -3.98 6.45 -8.33
N ASP A 129 -3.37 7.61 -8.13
CA ASP A 129 -2.67 8.35 -9.19
C ASP A 129 -1.20 7.92 -9.37
N GLY A 130 -0.70 7.02 -8.52
CA GLY A 130 0.69 6.55 -8.53
C GLY A 130 1.72 7.62 -8.13
N SER A 131 1.30 8.75 -7.55
CA SER A 131 2.16 9.87 -7.16
C SER A 131 2.70 9.77 -5.73
N ILE A 132 2.30 8.72 -4.99
CA ILE A 132 2.74 8.51 -3.62
C ILE A 132 4.23 8.13 -3.55
N LYS A 133 4.95 8.81 -2.66
CA LYS A 133 6.37 8.55 -2.39
C LYS A 133 6.51 7.52 -1.26
N THR A 134 7.35 6.52 -1.48
CA THR A 134 7.66 5.46 -0.52
C THR A 134 9.17 5.19 -0.50
N ASN A 135 9.65 4.52 0.54
CA ASN A 135 11.04 4.07 0.67
C ASN A 135 11.27 2.69 0.02
N ALA A 136 10.26 2.13 -0.66
CA ALA A 136 10.36 0.83 -1.31
C ALA A 136 11.41 0.87 -2.43
N LYS A 137 12.32 -0.10 -2.44
CA LYS A 137 13.22 -0.28 -3.58
C LYS A 137 12.50 -1.08 -4.66
N TRP A 138 12.92 -0.93 -5.91
CA TRP A 138 12.37 -1.70 -7.04
C TRP A 138 12.36 -3.21 -6.79
N LYS A 139 13.38 -3.72 -6.08
CA LYS A 139 13.46 -5.13 -5.65
C LYS A 139 12.39 -5.56 -4.65
N ASP A 140 11.91 -4.64 -3.81
CA ASP A 140 10.86 -4.90 -2.83
C ASP A 140 9.46 -4.88 -3.47
N ILE A 141 9.31 -4.18 -4.60
CA ILE A 141 8.07 -4.06 -5.37
C ILE A 141 7.88 -5.25 -6.33
N TYR A 142 8.92 -5.60 -7.10
CA TYR A 142 8.83 -6.62 -8.16
C TYR A 142 9.41 -7.98 -7.76
N GLY A 143 10.06 -8.07 -6.59
CA GLY A 143 10.79 -9.26 -6.15
C GLY A 143 12.07 -9.53 -6.98
N LEU A 144 12.92 -10.41 -6.46
CA LEU A 144 14.11 -10.96 -7.15
C LEU A 144 13.77 -12.31 -7.81
N SER A 145 12.62 -12.43 -8.47
CA SER A 145 12.29 -13.66 -9.23
C SER A 145 12.89 -13.59 -10.63
N MET A 146 13.39 -14.71 -11.18
CA MET A 146 13.90 -14.74 -12.56
C MET A 146 12.81 -14.38 -13.58
N GLU A 147 11.55 -14.63 -13.26
CA GLU A 147 10.40 -14.24 -14.06
C GLU A 147 10.23 -12.70 -14.11
N SER A 148 10.45 -12.00 -12.99
CA SER A 148 10.41 -10.53 -12.91
C SER A 148 11.50 -9.88 -13.75
N VAL A 149 12.70 -10.45 -13.75
CA VAL A 149 13.84 -9.96 -14.56
C VAL A 149 13.55 -10.16 -16.06
N VAL A 150 13.07 -11.34 -16.45
CA VAL A 150 12.69 -11.62 -17.85
C VAL A 150 11.52 -10.74 -18.30
N GLY A 151 10.53 -10.51 -17.43
CA GLY A 151 9.41 -9.60 -17.69
C GLY A 151 9.86 -8.16 -17.94
N TYR A 152 10.75 -7.63 -17.09
CA TYR A 152 11.31 -6.29 -17.24
C TYR A 152 12.12 -6.12 -18.54
N ILE A 153 12.93 -7.12 -18.91
CA ILE A 153 13.67 -7.13 -20.17
C ILE A 153 12.72 -7.10 -21.37
N LYS A 154 11.62 -7.87 -21.34
CA LYS A 154 10.62 -7.90 -22.42
C LYS A 154 9.80 -6.62 -22.53
N GLN A 155 9.58 -5.92 -21.42
CA GLN A 155 8.74 -4.72 -21.39
C GLN A 155 9.44 -3.50 -22.01
N HIS A 156 10.77 -3.43 -21.94
CA HIS A 156 11.56 -2.37 -22.57
C HIS A 156 12.23 -2.87 -23.86
N TRP A 157 11.75 -2.42 -25.02
CA TRP A 157 12.23 -2.88 -26.33
C TRP A 157 13.75 -2.70 -26.53
N ILE A 158 14.36 -1.64 -25.99
CA ILE A 158 15.81 -1.39 -26.04
C ILE A 158 16.58 -2.43 -25.24
N ILE A 159 16.12 -2.74 -24.03
CA ILE A 159 16.77 -3.70 -23.14
C ILE A 159 16.61 -5.12 -23.72
N SER A 160 15.44 -5.43 -24.29
CA SER A 160 15.19 -6.68 -25.02
C SER A 160 16.15 -6.85 -26.21
N ALA A 161 16.34 -5.79 -27.01
CA ALA A 161 17.26 -5.82 -28.14
C ALA A 161 18.71 -6.05 -27.68
N LEU A 162 19.16 -5.36 -26.63
CA LEU A 162 20.52 -5.50 -26.09
C LEU A 162 20.78 -6.90 -25.53
N SER A 163 19.81 -7.47 -24.82
CA SER A 163 19.93 -8.82 -24.26
C SER A 163 20.06 -9.88 -25.36
N THR A 164 19.33 -9.71 -26.47
CA THR A 164 19.38 -10.61 -27.63
C THR A 164 20.74 -10.52 -28.33
N ILE A 165 21.27 -9.29 -28.48
CA ILE A 165 22.60 -9.06 -29.04
C ILE A 165 23.69 -9.71 -28.19
N SER A 166 23.61 -9.61 -26.85
CA SER A 166 24.56 -10.29 -25.94
C SER A 166 24.57 -11.80 -26.12
N VAL A 167 23.41 -12.43 -26.29
CA VAL A 167 23.32 -13.88 -26.54
C VAL A 167 23.97 -14.24 -27.88
N ILE A 168 23.73 -13.46 -28.93
CA ILE A 168 24.34 -13.68 -30.25
C ILE A 168 25.86 -13.53 -30.19
N ILE A 169 26.36 -12.48 -29.54
CA ILE A 169 27.80 -12.26 -29.37
C ILE A 169 28.44 -13.41 -28.59
N GLY A 170 27.82 -13.86 -27.49
CA GLY A 170 28.31 -15.00 -26.72
C GLY A 170 28.35 -16.29 -27.54
N PHE A 171 27.36 -16.51 -28.40
CA PHE A 171 27.31 -17.66 -29.30
C PHE A 171 28.42 -17.61 -30.36
N VAL A 172 28.64 -16.45 -30.98
CA VAL A 172 29.72 -16.25 -31.96
C VAL A 172 31.10 -16.40 -31.32
N ALA A 173 31.32 -15.84 -30.14
CA ALA A 173 32.57 -15.97 -29.40
C ALA A 173 32.90 -17.44 -29.07
N LYS A 174 31.88 -18.24 -28.72
CA LYS A 174 32.03 -19.68 -28.51
C LYS A 174 32.42 -20.43 -29.81
N LEU A 175 31.83 -20.07 -30.95
CA LEU A 175 32.18 -20.67 -32.25
C LEU A 175 33.59 -20.31 -32.71
N GLN A 176 34.09 -19.13 -32.32
CA GLN A 176 35.45 -18.68 -32.60
C GLN A 176 36.50 -19.23 -31.62
N GLY A 177 36.10 -20.05 -30.64
CA GLY A 177 37.00 -20.68 -29.68
C GLY A 177 37.60 -19.70 -28.66
N PHE A 178 36.95 -18.57 -28.43
CA PHE A 178 37.38 -17.59 -27.42
C PHE A 178 37.11 -18.07 -25.97
N PHE A 179 36.38 -19.18 -25.80
CA PHE A 179 36.09 -19.88 -24.54
C PHE A 179 36.00 -21.40 -24.75
#